data_AF-A0A2J6HXC4-F1
#
_entry.id   AF-A0A2J6HXC4-F1
#
_cell.length_a   1.000
_cell.length_b   1.000
_cell.length_c   1.000
_cell.angle_alpha   90.00
_cell.angle_beta   90.00
_cell.angle_gamma   90.00
#
_symmetry.space_group_name_H-M   'P 1'
#
loop_
_entity.id
_entity.type
_entity.pdbx_description
1 polymer ?
#
loop_
_entity_poly.entity_id
_entity_poly.type
_entity_poly.pdbx_seq_one_letter_code
_entity_poly.pdbx_strand_id
1 'polypeptide(L)'
;MLFNSIEFLLFLPAVFVLYWFVVQKNLKIQNLLLLVASYVFYGWWDWRFLSLIAFSSIVDYVCGIQIDKHDNRSKQRLYLIISMLVNLGFLGFFKYFN
;
A
#
# COMPACT_ATOMS: atom_id res chain seq x y z
N MET A 1 9.26 0.74 12.02
CA MET A 1 8.72 0.17 13.27
C MET A 1 8.66 -1.34 13.11
N LEU A 2 9.16 -2.11 14.07
CA LEU A 2 9.11 -3.59 13.97
C LEU A 2 7.81 -4.12 14.58
N PHE A 3 7.27 -5.22 14.06
CA PHE A 3 6.01 -5.78 14.58
C PHE A 3 6.08 -6.19 16.06
N ASN A 4 7.26 -6.61 16.54
CA ASN A 4 7.48 -7.00 17.94
C ASN A 4 7.95 -5.83 18.84
N SER A 5 7.76 -4.58 18.41
CA SER A 5 8.22 -3.39 19.15
C SER A 5 7.10 -2.79 20.00
N ILE A 6 7.45 -1.95 20.99
CA ILE A 6 6.45 -1.27 21.84
C ILE A 6 5.72 -0.19 21.02
N GLU A 7 6.44 0.46 20.12
CA GLU A 7 5.91 1.42 19.15
C GLU A 7 4.84 0.74 18.28
N PHE A 8 5.14 -0.47 17.77
CA PHE A 8 4.20 -1.56 17.44
C PHE A 8 2.80 -1.46 18.05
N LEU A 9 2.86 -1.81 19.33
CA LEU A 9 1.76 -2.07 20.22
C LEU A 9 0.93 -0.82 20.52
N LEU A 10 1.53 0.37 20.49
CA LEU A 10 0.82 1.63 20.70
C LEU A 10 0.21 2.18 19.41
N PHE A 11 0.93 2.06 18.30
CA PHE A 11 0.50 2.58 17.00
C PHE A 11 -0.76 1.89 16.49
N LEU A 12 -0.82 0.55 16.56
CA LEU A 12 -1.95 -0.20 16.01
C LEU A 12 -3.29 0.13 16.69
N PRO A 13 -3.43 0.11 18.03
CA PRO A 13 -4.65 0.54 18.71
C PRO A 13 -4.99 2.00 18.43
N ALA A 14 -4.00 2.89 18.34
CA ALA A 14 -4.25 4.29 18.03
C ALA A 14 -4.87 4.46 16.64
N VAL A 15 -4.28 3.85 15.60
CA VAL A 15 -4.83 3.88 14.23
C VAL A 15 -6.21 3.24 14.19
N PHE A 16 -6.40 2.12 14.89
CA PHE A 16 -7.70 1.43 14.98
C PHE A 16 -8.78 2.33 15.58
N VAL A 17 -8.49 3.00 16.70
CA VAL A 17 -9.43 3.91 17.37
C VAL A 17 -9.77 5.10 16.47
N LEU A 18 -8.76 5.70 15.83
CA LEU A 18 -8.98 6.80 14.90
C LEU A 18 -9.89 6.36 13.73
N TYR A 19 -9.61 5.20 13.13
CA TYR A 19 -10.36 4.66 12.00
C TYR A 19 -11.84 4.44 12.31
N TRP A 20 -12.14 3.80 13.45
CA TRP A 20 -13.49 3.39 13.81
C TRP A 20 -14.31 4.46 14.54
N PHE A 21 -13.69 5.35 15.31
CA PHE A 21 -14.43 6.30 16.15
C PHE A 21 -14.33 7.74 15.67
N VAL A 22 -13.18 8.14 15.10
CA VAL A 22 -12.92 9.54 14.73
C VAL A 22 -13.29 9.82 13.28
N VAL A 23 -12.79 9.02 12.33
CA VAL A 23 -12.96 9.28 10.89
C VAL A 23 -14.08 8.47 10.23
N GLN A 24 -14.87 7.73 11.01
CA GLN A 24 -15.92 6.81 10.55
C GLN A 24 -16.98 7.39 9.60
N LYS A 25 -17.20 8.72 9.62
CA LYS A 25 -18.25 9.36 8.82
C LYS A 25 -17.90 9.52 7.34
N ASN A 26 -16.63 9.36 6.95
CA ASN A 26 -16.19 9.60 5.58
C ASN A 26 -15.16 8.57 5.13
N LEU A 27 -15.57 7.70 4.20
CA LEU A 27 -14.73 6.66 3.61
C LEU A 27 -13.44 7.21 2.97
N LYS A 28 -13.48 8.40 2.37
CA LYS A 28 -12.28 9.02 1.77
C LYS A 28 -11.25 9.38 2.83
N ILE A 29 -11.70 9.90 3.97
CA ILE A 29 -10.82 10.26 5.10
C ILE A 29 -10.30 9.00 5.78
N GLN A 30 -11.12 7.95 5.89
CA GLN A 30 -10.67 6.63 6.36
C GLN A 30 -9.55 6.06 5.49
N ASN A 31 -9.74 6.05 4.17
CA ASN A 31 -8.71 5.55 3.25
C ASN A 31 -7.45 6.40 3.31
N LEU A 32 -7.57 7.73 3.44
CA LEU A 32 -6.42 8.62 3.62
C LEU A 32 -5.68 8.33 4.92
N LEU A 33 -6.40 8.10 6.02
CA LEU A 33 -5.81 7.74 7.31
C LEU A 33 -5.04 6.43 7.21
N LEU A 34 -5.62 5.40 6.58
CA LEU A 34 -4.95 4.11 6.38
C LEU A 34 -3.71 4.26 5.47
N LEU A 35 -3.79 5.07 4.42
CA LEU A 35 -2.66 5.36 3.55
C LEU A 35 -1.54 6.02 4.34
N VAL A 36 -1.82 7.11 5.06
CA VAL A 36 -0.81 7.82 5.87
C VAL A 36 -0.24 6.90 6.94
N ALA A 37 -1.07 6.15 7.65
CA ALA A 37 -0.63 5.19 8.66
C ALA A 37 0.32 4.13 8.07
N SER A 38 -0.01 3.58 6.89
CA SER A 38 0.85 2.63 6.19
C SER A 38 2.22 3.25 5.87
N TYR A 39 2.25 4.45 5.30
CA TYR A 39 3.52 5.12 4.95
C TYR A 39 4.34 5.49 6.20
N VAL A 40 3.69 5.93 7.28
CA VAL A 40 4.39 6.17 8.56
C VAL A 40 4.99 4.88 9.08
N PHE A 41 4.22 3.78 9.10
CA PHE A 41 4.69 2.48 9.58
C PHE A 41 5.93 1.98 8.82
N TYR A 42 5.86 1.98 7.49
CA TYR A 42 6.96 1.54 6.64
C TYR A 42 8.15 2.51 6.67
N GLY A 43 7.90 3.82 6.65
CA GLY A 43 8.93 4.85 6.70
C GLY A 43 9.71 4.87 8.01
N TRP A 44 9.07 4.45 9.11
CA TRP A 44 9.73 4.31 10.41
C TRP A 44 10.77 3.20 10.43
N TRP A 45 10.68 2.21 9.54
CA TRP A 45 11.69 1.16 9.45
C TRP A 45 12.87 1.64 8.62
N ASP A 46 12.63 2.05 7.38
CA ASP A 46 13.63 2.68 6.53
C ASP A 46 12.95 3.51 5.42
N TRP A 47 13.16 4.82 5.50
CA TRP A 47 12.59 5.81 4.60
C TRP A 47 13.00 5.62 3.12
N ARG A 48 14.13 4.97 2.83
CA ARG A 48 14.60 4.74 1.44
C ARG A 48 13.58 3.93 0.64
N PHE A 49 12.95 2.94 1.28
CA PHE A 49 11.94 2.08 0.65
C PHE A 49 10.58 2.74 0.52
N LEU A 50 10.36 3.95 1.07
CA LEU A 50 9.11 4.69 0.85
C LEU A 50 8.90 5.03 -0.63
N SER A 51 9.99 5.37 -1.34
CA SER A 51 9.93 5.64 -2.78
C SER A 51 9.46 4.39 -3.56
N LEU A 52 9.93 3.21 -3.15
CA LEU A 52 9.55 1.93 -3.74
C LEU A 52 8.08 1.59 -3.45
N ILE A 53 7.64 1.74 -2.21
CA ILE A 53 6.26 1.50 -1.80
C ILE A 53 5.32 2.48 -2.49
N ALA A 54 5.71 3.75 -2.60
CA ALA A 54 4.95 4.77 -3.33
C ALA A 54 4.79 4.39 -4.80
N PHE A 55 5.88 3.98 -5.44
CA PHE A 55 5.85 3.53 -6.82
C PHE A 55 4.92 2.33 -7.00
N SER A 56 5.09 1.25 -6.21
CA SER A 56 4.23 0.06 -6.28
C SER A 56 2.76 0.41 -6.03
N SER A 57 2.46 1.23 -5.01
CA SER A 57 1.10 1.67 -4.71
C SER A 57 0.47 2.45 -5.85
N ILE A 58 1.21 3.36 -6.49
CA ILE A 58 0.72 4.16 -7.63
C ILE A 58 0.47 3.25 -8.84
N VAL A 59 1.41 2.34 -9.14
CA VAL A 59 1.25 1.38 -10.24
C VAL A 59 0.00 0.53 -10.05
N ASP A 60 -0.20 -0.03 -8.86
CA ASP A 60 -1.36 -0.86 -8.55
C ASP A 60 -2.66 -0.06 -8.58
N TYR A 61 -2.66 1.16 -8.05
CA TYR A 61 -3.80 2.06 -8.10
C TYR A 61 -4.21 2.40 -9.53
N VAL A 62 -3.23 2.77 -10.37
CA VAL A 62 -3.48 3.08 -11.78
C VAL A 62 -3.95 1.84 -12.53
N CYS A 63 -3.30 0.68 -12.35
CA CYS A 63 -3.72 -0.57 -12.99
C CYS A 63 -5.15 -0.94 -12.58
N GLY A 64 -5.49 -0.84 -11.29
CA GLY A 64 -6.84 -1.09 -10.79
C GLY A 64 -7.90 -0.21 -11.46
N ILE A 65 -7.62 1.10 -11.59
CA ILE A 65 -8.50 2.02 -12.31
C ILE A 65 -8.63 1.64 -13.79
N GLN A 66 -7.53 1.26 -14.46
CA GLN A 66 -7.58 0.92 -15.89
C GLN A 66 -8.32 -0.41 -16.14
N ILE A 67 -8.27 -1.35 -15.19
CA ILE A 67 -9.05 -2.59 -15.25
C ILE A 67 -10.55 -2.27 -15.18
N ASP A 68 -10.95 -1.41 -14.24
CA ASP A 68 -12.36 -1.00 -14.07
C ASP A 68 -12.89 -0.20 -15.26
N LYS A 69 -12.05 0.67 -15.86
CA LYS A 69 -12.43 1.51 -17.01
C LYS A 69 -12.62 0.78 -18.33
N HIS A 70 -12.11 -0.44 -18.47
CA HIS A 70 -12.08 -1.14 -19.76
C HIS A 70 -12.88 -2.44 -19.71
N ASP A 71 -13.93 -2.54 -20.52
CA ASP A 71 -14.73 -3.78 -20.67
C ASP A 71 -14.01 -4.89 -21.46
N ASN A 72 -12.91 -4.56 -22.13
CA ASN A 72 -12.14 -5.53 -22.91
C ASN A 72 -11.24 -6.37 -21.98
N ARG A 73 -11.60 -7.65 -21.83
CA ARG A 73 -10.86 -8.64 -21.03
C ARG A 73 -9.36 -8.71 -21.34
N SER A 74 -8.95 -8.53 -22.60
CA SER A 74 -7.53 -8.55 -22.97
C SER A 74 -6.76 -7.37 -22.39
N LYS A 75 -7.37 -6.17 -22.36
CA LYS A 75 -6.77 -4.99 -21.74
C LYS A 75 -6.72 -5.13 -20.22
N GLN A 76 -7.80 -5.59 -19.60
CA GLN A 76 -7.82 -5.87 -18.16
C GLN A 76 -6.71 -6.85 -17.75
N ARG A 77 -6.55 -7.94 -18.51
CA ARG A 77 -5.48 -8.92 -18.29
C ARG A 77 -4.09 -8.30 -18.43
N LEU A 78 -3.89 -7.41 -19.40
CA LEU A 78 -2.62 -6.70 -19.56
C LEU A 78 -2.26 -5.88 -18.31
N TYR A 79 -3.19 -5.06 -17.80
CA TYR A 79 -2.95 -4.26 -16.59
C TYR A 79 -2.70 -5.13 -15.35
N LEU A 80 -3.41 -6.25 -15.21
CA LEU A 80 -3.14 -7.22 -14.14
C LEU A 80 -1.73 -7.80 -14.26
N ILE A 81 -1.31 -8.21 -15.45
CA ILE A 81 0.04 -8.75 -15.68
C ILE A 81 1.10 -7.69 -15.36
N ILE A 82 0.90 -6.42 -15.75
CA ILE A 82 1.82 -5.33 -15.44
C ILE A 82 1.97 -5.15 -13.92
N SER A 83 0.86 -5.07 -13.17
CA SER A 83 0.88 -4.96 -11.70
C SER A 83 1.59 -6.16 -11.06
N MET A 84 1.28 -7.38 -11.49
CA MET A 84 1.92 -8.59 -10.98
C MET A 84 3.43 -8.62 -11.27
N LEU A 85 3.85 -8.24 -12.48
CA LEU A 85 5.26 -8.21 -12.87
C LEU A 85 6.04 -7.20 -12.03
N VAL A 86 5.48 -6.03 -11.74
CA VAL A 86 6.13 -5.04 -10.89
C VAL A 86 6.29 -5.56 -9.45
N ASN A 87 5.21 -6.07 -8.85
CA ASN A 87 5.25 -6.57 -7.47
C ASN A 87 6.16 -7.79 -7.31
N LEU A 88 6.08 -8.77 -8.21
CA LEU A 88 6.96 -9.94 -8.21
C LEU A 88 8.40 -9.57 -8.58
N GLY A 89 8.60 -8.58 -9.45
CA GLY A 89 9.91 -8.06 -9.80
C GLY A 89 10.61 -7.44 -8.59
N PHE A 90 9.89 -6.62 -7.81
CA PHE A 90 10.40 -6.09 -6.54
C PHE A 90 10.72 -7.20 -5.55
N LEU A 91 9.82 -8.15 -5.36
CA LEU A 91 10.06 -9.29 -4.48
C LEU A 91 11.31 -10.08 -4.91
N GLY A 92 11.45 -10.38 -6.20
CA GLY A 92 12.59 -11.10 -6.74
C GLY A 92 13.90 -10.32 -6.58
N PHE A 93 13.90 -9.03 -6.91
CA PHE A 93 15.08 -8.18 -6.77
C PHE A 93 15.54 -8.11 -5.30
N PHE A 94 14.65 -7.76 -4.38
CA PHE A 94 15.01 -7.60 -2.97
C PHE A 94 15.29 -8.91 -2.24
N LYS A 95 14.82 -10.04 -2.75
CA LYS A 95 15.09 -11.35 -2.13
C LYS A 95 16.41 -11.97 -2.58
N TYR A 96 16.82 -11.73 -3.83
CA TYR A 96 17.94 -12.44 -4.44
C TYR A 96 19.16 -11.58 -4.76
N PHE A 97 19.00 -10.26 -4.89
CA PHE A 97 20.09 -9.34 -5.25
C PHE A 97 20.48 -8.38 -4.12
N ASN A 98 19.75 -8.39 -3.01
CA ASN A 98 19.98 -7.60 -1.80
C ASN A 98 19.76 -8.48 -0.57
#